data_AF-B6HES0-F1
#
_entry.id   AF-B6HES0-F1
#
_cell.length_a   1.000
_cell.length_b   1.000
_cell.length_c   1.000
_cell.angle_alpha   90.00
_cell.angle_beta   90.00
_cell.angle_gamma   90.00
#
_symmetry.space_group_name_H-M   'P 1'
#
loop_
_entity.id
_entity.type
_entity.pdbx_description
1 polymer ?
#
loop_
_entity_poly.entity_id
_entity_poly.type
_entity_poly.pdbx_seq_one_letter_code
_entity_poly.pdbx_strand_id
1 'polypeptide(L)'
;MCLYICNILQDIACCLPNDRDILHLSQSCKEMWEKVFSSESGIWRDRFGKHYDIAPGRRSGELKYEYQIRAIVLRSPIQFKGEEDARQYLWMEVMQTMLEESLKLPVGPGATSKTLQRIHETLKGVDFLSEFRKGRNCSPLFYALQLCLSSFALDPTITEPCRRTDYDIKQVYSYADEVGKAFIDHDNLDLAKLLDLRNFWQRHLLNASELTFQESFSELPADMTPKARKDIPTEASRLSPSWLGYYCNVRSACIHPLSDLQKANQRQTCADLETHGYSTTLTNGETLDLQPSSGQFWPAQCSKIIPPAGGVDTERVYFDGKQRSYDATHEVGNPVFGFTEEIAVPHGGFEGWTRICFTVVEADEDDDEEEQPFSAVMDGEGWIHGYEAVIVPGGRMMLGRWVDMKEPDARGPFIFWDV
;
A
#
# COMPACT_ATOMS: atom_id res chain seq x y z
N MET A 1 -33.75 -35.10 -22.80
CA MET A 1 -33.68 -34.35 -24.09
C MET A 1 -33.78 -32.84 -23.88
N CYS A 2 -34.81 -32.29 -23.22
CA CYS A 2 -34.92 -30.84 -22.95
C CYS A 2 -33.75 -30.25 -22.14
N LEU A 3 -33.26 -30.92 -21.09
CA LEU A 3 -32.11 -30.47 -20.31
C LEU A 3 -30.81 -30.39 -21.14
N TYR A 4 -30.63 -31.32 -22.09
CA TYR A 4 -29.45 -31.37 -22.95
C TYR A 4 -29.41 -30.22 -23.96
N ILE A 5 -30.58 -29.85 -24.53
CA ILE A 5 -30.71 -28.71 -25.45
C ILE A 5 -30.50 -27.38 -24.71
N CYS A 6 -30.98 -27.26 -23.47
CA CYS A 6 -30.77 -26.06 -22.66
C CYS A 6 -29.28 -25.84 -22.36
N ASN A 7 -28.53 -26.91 -22.09
CA ASN A 7 -27.09 -26.84 -21.85
C ASN A 7 -26.31 -26.39 -23.09
N ILE A 8 -26.61 -26.96 -24.27
CA ILE A 8 -25.96 -26.55 -25.53
C ILE A 8 -26.19 -25.07 -25.84
N LEU A 9 -27.42 -24.57 -25.64
CA LEU A 9 -27.72 -23.16 -25.87
C LEU A 9 -26.99 -22.23 -24.89
N GLN A 10 -26.84 -22.66 -23.62
CA GLN A 10 -26.01 -21.93 -22.66
C GLN A 10 -24.53 -21.94 -23.07
N ASP A 11 -23.99 -23.07 -23.52
CA ASP A 11 -22.61 -23.17 -23.99
C ASP A 11 -22.35 -22.25 -25.21
N ILE A 12 -23.28 -22.22 -26.17
CA ILE A 12 -23.21 -21.29 -27.31
C ILE A 12 -23.22 -19.83 -26.83
N ALA A 13 -24.10 -19.50 -25.87
CA ALA A 13 -24.19 -18.15 -25.34
C ALA A 13 -22.95 -17.76 -24.52
N CYS A 14 -22.30 -18.69 -23.82
CA CYS A 14 -21.00 -18.49 -23.18
C CYS A 14 -19.93 -18.13 -24.22
N CYS A 15 -19.98 -18.69 -25.44
CA CYS A 15 -19.02 -18.37 -26.50
C CYS A 15 -19.20 -16.96 -27.13
N LEU A 16 -20.25 -16.21 -26.75
CA LEU A 16 -20.46 -14.86 -27.31
C LEU A 16 -19.39 -13.88 -26.81
N PRO A 17 -18.83 -13.03 -27.69
CA PRO A 17 -17.62 -12.26 -27.39
C PRO A 17 -17.89 -11.01 -26.53
N ASN A 18 -19.07 -10.40 -26.62
CA ASN A 18 -19.35 -9.13 -25.94
C ASN A 18 -20.77 -9.10 -25.32
N ASP A 19 -21.03 -8.13 -24.45
CA ASP A 19 -22.33 -7.98 -23.76
C ASP A 19 -23.49 -7.66 -24.70
N ARG A 20 -23.18 -6.97 -25.81
CA ARG A 20 -24.17 -6.55 -26.79
C ARG A 20 -24.77 -7.76 -27.52
N ASP A 21 -23.95 -8.74 -27.85
CA ASP A 21 -24.39 -9.97 -28.49
C ASP A 21 -25.25 -10.82 -27.54
N ILE A 22 -24.89 -10.87 -26.26
CA ILE A 22 -25.73 -11.49 -25.21
C ILE A 22 -27.08 -10.79 -25.12
N LEU A 23 -27.09 -9.45 -25.11
CA LEU A 23 -28.33 -8.69 -25.06
C LEU A 23 -29.20 -8.97 -26.29
N HIS A 24 -28.63 -8.92 -27.49
CA HIS A 24 -29.37 -9.22 -28.72
C HIS A 24 -29.93 -10.66 -28.73
N LEU A 25 -29.13 -11.65 -28.31
CA LEU A 25 -29.60 -13.04 -28.22
C LEU A 25 -30.71 -13.18 -27.17
N SER A 26 -30.59 -12.50 -26.03
CA SER A 26 -31.61 -12.50 -24.97
C SER A 26 -32.95 -11.91 -25.42
N GLN A 27 -32.93 -10.99 -26.39
CA GLN A 27 -34.11 -10.31 -26.93
C GLN A 27 -34.75 -11.07 -28.11
N SER A 28 -34.17 -12.18 -28.56
CA SER A 28 -34.68 -12.93 -29.72
C SER A 28 -36.06 -13.56 -29.49
N CYS A 29 -36.28 -14.23 -28.36
CA CYS A 29 -37.59 -14.72 -27.95
C CYS A 29 -37.69 -14.98 -26.44
N LYS A 30 -38.92 -15.02 -25.92
CA LYS A 30 -39.21 -15.25 -24.48
C LYS A 30 -38.67 -16.60 -23.99
N GLU A 31 -38.80 -17.65 -24.80
CA GLU A 31 -38.34 -19.00 -24.45
C GLU A 31 -36.80 -19.06 -24.34
N MET A 32 -36.09 -18.35 -25.22
CA MET A 32 -34.64 -18.18 -25.13
C MET A 32 -34.24 -17.48 -23.85
N TRP A 33 -34.93 -16.37 -23.52
CA TRP A 33 -34.68 -15.64 -22.27
C TRP A 33 -34.85 -16.53 -21.03
N GLU A 34 -35.99 -17.22 -20.91
CA GLU A 34 -36.33 -18.05 -19.76
C GLU A 34 -35.38 -19.25 -19.58
N LYS A 35 -34.98 -19.91 -20.67
CA LYS A 35 -34.15 -21.13 -20.62
C LYS A 35 -32.66 -20.86 -20.51
N VAL A 36 -32.17 -19.78 -21.10
CA VAL A 36 -30.73 -19.56 -21.31
C VAL A 36 -30.19 -18.49 -20.38
N PHE A 37 -30.97 -17.48 -20.02
CA PHE A 37 -30.43 -16.29 -19.36
C PHE A 37 -31.16 -15.89 -18.06
N SER A 38 -31.90 -16.83 -17.48
CA SER A 38 -32.44 -16.71 -16.13
C SER A 38 -31.32 -16.30 -15.14
N SER A 39 -31.70 -15.74 -13.98
CA SER A 39 -30.71 -15.29 -12.99
C SER A 39 -29.75 -16.41 -12.58
N GLU A 40 -30.22 -17.65 -12.52
CA GLU A 40 -29.41 -18.80 -12.13
C GLU A 40 -28.66 -19.48 -13.28
N SER A 41 -28.65 -18.88 -14.48
CA SER A 41 -27.94 -19.43 -15.63
C SER A 41 -26.42 -19.54 -15.39
N GLY A 42 -25.81 -20.60 -15.95
CA GLY A 42 -24.36 -20.79 -15.94
C GLY A 42 -23.59 -19.69 -16.69
N ILE A 43 -24.25 -18.99 -17.62
CA ILE A 43 -23.66 -17.91 -18.42
C ILE A 43 -23.11 -16.80 -17.54
N TRP A 44 -23.85 -16.40 -16.51
CA TRP A 44 -23.41 -15.30 -15.64
C TRP A 44 -22.14 -15.65 -14.88
N ARG A 45 -21.97 -16.92 -14.51
CA ARG A 45 -20.74 -17.41 -13.90
C ARG A 45 -19.59 -17.47 -14.90
N ASP A 46 -19.83 -17.95 -16.11
CA ASP A 46 -18.82 -17.93 -17.19
C ASP A 46 -18.36 -16.49 -17.49
N ARG A 47 -19.32 -15.57 -17.67
CA ARG A 47 -19.04 -14.16 -17.95
C ARG A 47 -18.32 -13.46 -16.82
N PHE A 48 -18.77 -13.65 -15.59
CA PHE A 48 -18.07 -13.12 -14.44
C PHE A 48 -16.65 -13.69 -14.36
N GLY A 49 -16.50 -15.01 -14.49
CA GLY A 49 -15.21 -15.71 -14.43
C GLY A 49 -14.23 -15.39 -15.56
N LYS A 50 -14.69 -14.82 -16.67
CA LYS A 50 -13.84 -14.27 -17.73
C LYS A 50 -13.15 -12.97 -17.34
N HIS A 51 -13.76 -12.18 -16.45
CA HIS A 51 -13.30 -10.83 -16.11
C HIS A 51 -12.86 -10.67 -14.66
N TYR A 52 -13.33 -11.54 -13.76
CA TYR A 52 -13.15 -11.42 -12.32
C TYR A 52 -12.91 -12.81 -11.70
N ASP A 53 -12.28 -12.82 -10.54
CA ASP A 53 -12.07 -14.01 -9.74
C ASP A 53 -13.36 -14.40 -9.00
N ILE A 54 -13.73 -15.68 -9.01
CA ILE A 54 -14.98 -16.16 -8.40
C ILE A 54 -14.68 -16.80 -7.05
N ALA A 55 -15.27 -16.25 -5.99
CA ALA A 55 -15.24 -16.87 -4.67
C ALA A 55 -16.00 -18.22 -4.67
N PRO A 56 -15.50 -19.25 -3.94
CA PRO A 56 -16.22 -20.51 -3.79
C PRO A 56 -17.63 -20.32 -3.22
N GLY A 57 -18.60 -21.08 -3.74
CA GLY A 57 -19.98 -21.09 -3.21
C GLY A 57 -20.91 -19.98 -3.71
N ARG A 58 -20.43 -19.03 -4.53
CA ARG A 58 -21.25 -17.94 -5.09
C ARG A 58 -22.31 -18.43 -6.08
N ARG A 59 -23.54 -17.94 -5.94
CA ARG A 59 -24.68 -18.29 -6.82
C ARG A 59 -24.62 -17.53 -8.14
N SER A 60 -25.23 -18.10 -9.19
CA SER A 60 -25.23 -17.45 -10.51
C SER A 60 -26.00 -16.12 -10.48
N GLY A 61 -27.12 -16.08 -9.74
CA GLY A 61 -27.91 -14.86 -9.60
C GLY A 61 -27.13 -13.71 -8.96
N GLU A 62 -26.30 -14.00 -7.96
CA GLU A 62 -25.45 -12.99 -7.31
C GLU A 62 -24.39 -12.46 -8.30
N LEU A 63 -23.68 -13.36 -8.97
CA LEU A 63 -22.65 -13.00 -9.95
C LEU A 63 -23.23 -12.20 -11.12
N LYS A 64 -24.49 -12.47 -11.51
CA LYS A 64 -25.19 -11.68 -12.53
C LYS A 64 -25.32 -10.21 -12.13
N TYR A 65 -25.91 -9.94 -10.96
CA TYR A 65 -26.15 -8.57 -10.53
C TYR A 65 -24.83 -7.81 -10.37
N GLU A 66 -23.85 -8.45 -9.76
CA GLU A 66 -22.53 -7.86 -9.55
C GLU A 66 -21.79 -7.59 -10.87
N TYR A 67 -21.82 -8.54 -11.81
CA TYR A 67 -21.27 -8.35 -13.15
C TYR A 67 -21.89 -7.13 -13.83
N GLN A 68 -23.22 -7.02 -13.79
CA GLN A 68 -23.95 -5.93 -14.42
C GLN A 68 -23.63 -4.59 -13.78
N ILE A 69 -23.58 -4.52 -12.45
CA ILE A 69 -23.20 -3.30 -11.71
C ILE A 69 -21.78 -2.89 -12.11
N ARG A 70 -20.79 -3.80 -12.00
CA ARG A 70 -19.39 -3.52 -12.39
C ARG A 70 -19.28 -3.09 -13.85
N ALA A 71 -19.97 -3.78 -14.76
CA ALA A 71 -19.94 -3.46 -16.19
C ALA A 71 -20.53 -2.08 -16.51
N ILE A 72 -21.53 -1.61 -15.75
CA ILE A 72 -22.12 -0.28 -15.92
C ILE A 72 -21.23 0.78 -15.28
N VAL A 73 -20.85 0.59 -14.02
CA VAL A 73 -20.12 1.59 -13.22
C VAL A 73 -18.71 1.80 -13.75
N LEU A 74 -17.96 0.74 -14.04
CA LEU A 74 -16.56 0.86 -14.49
C LEU A 74 -16.42 1.34 -15.93
N ARG A 75 -17.48 1.26 -16.75
CA ARG A 75 -17.51 1.83 -18.11
C ARG A 75 -17.89 3.31 -18.12
N SER A 76 -18.43 3.82 -17.01
CA SER A 76 -18.84 5.21 -16.92
C SER A 76 -17.62 6.12 -17.00
N PRO A 77 -17.60 7.15 -17.87
CA PRO A 77 -16.52 8.11 -17.89
C PRO A 77 -16.57 8.95 -16.60
N ILE A 78 -15.56 8.79 -15.76
CA ILE A 78 -15.43 9.50 -14.48
C ILE A 78 -14.11 10.25 -14.47
N GLN A 79 -14.16 11.48 -13.95
CA GLN A 79 -13.01 12.31 -13.66
C GLN A 79 -13.11 12.73 -12.21
N PHE A 80 -12.02 12.65 -11.47
CA PHE A 80 -11.94 13.04 -10.05
C PHE A 80 -11.54 14.51 -9.87
N LYS A 81 -11.50 15.29 -10.95
CA LYS A 81 -11.26 16.74 -10.91
C LYS A 81 -12.46 17.47 -10.31
N GLY A 82 -12.34 17.90 -9.06
CA GLY A 82 -13.36 18.74 -8.40
C GLY A 82 -13.78 18.24 -7.03
N GLU A 83 -14.97 18.64 -6.60
CA GLU A 83 -15.63 18.09 -5.41
C GLU A 83 -16.18 16.69 -5.71
N GLU A 84 -16.26 15.88 -4.67
CA GLU A 84 -16.73 14.50 -4.79
C GLU A 84 -18.23 14.44 -5.07
N ASP A 85 -18.64 13.73 -6.13
CA ASP A 85 -20.05 13.52 -6.48
C ASP A 85 -20.52 12.07 -6.23
N ALA A 86 -21.83 11.86 -6.25
CA ALA A 86 -22.42 10.54 -5.98
C ALA A 86 -22.00 9.45 -6.99
N ARG A 87 -21.60 9.83 -8.21
CA ARG A 87 -21.15 8.87 -9.23
C ARG A 87 -19.72 8.42 -8.95
N GLN A 88 -18.85 9.35 -8.56
CA GLN A 88 -17.50 9.05 -8.09
C GLN A 88 -17.55 8.17 -6.84
N TYR A 89 -18.42 8.48 -5.89
CA TYR A 89 -18.60 7.66 -4.69
C TYR A 89 -19.02 6.22 -5.03
N LEU A 90 -20.05 6.05 -5.86
CA LEU A 90 -20.49 4.73 -6.33
C LEU A 90 -19.37 3.96 -7.04
N TRP A 91 -18.55 4.65 -7.83
CA TRP A 91 -17.40 4.03 -8.48
C TRP A 91 -16.36 3.55 -7.46
N MET A 92 -16.08 4.36 -6.43
CA MET A 92 -15.16 3.97 -5.36
C MET A 92 -15.69 2.78 -4.54
N GLU A 93 -16.99 2.70 -4.27
CA GLU A 93 -17.60 1.53 -3.61
C GLU A 93 -17.41 0.26 -4.44
N VAL A 94 -17.63 0.32 -5.76
CA VAL A 94 -17.38 -0.82 -6.64
C VAL A 94 -15.90 -1.20 -6.65
N MET A 95 -14.99 -0.24 -6.69
CA MET A 95 -13.55 -0.50 -6.65
C MET A 95 -13.08 -1.06 -5.32
N GLN A 96 -13.65 -0.59 -4.20
CA GLN A 96 -13.41 -1.14 -2.86
C GLN A 96 -13.78 -2.62 -2.82
N THR A 97 -15.00 -2.98 -3.23
CA THR A 97 -15.45 -4.39 -3.21
C THR A 97 -14.56 -5.28 -4.07
N MET A 98 -14.16 -4.81 -5.25
CA MET A 98 -13.22 -5.52 -6.13
C MET A 98 -11.85 -5.69 -5.48
N LEU A 99 -11.34 -4.65 -4.82
CA LEU A 99 -10.04 -4.69 -4.17
C LEU A 99 -10.06 -5.66 -2.98
N GLU A 100 -11.05 -5.55 -2.09
CA GLU A 100 -11.21 -6.45 -0.93
C GLU A 100 -11.31 -7.92 -1.35
N GLU A 101 -12.08 -8.23 -2.41
CA GLU A 101 -12.13 -9.56 -2.99
C GLU A 101 -10.75 -10.01 -3.50
N SER A 102 -10.06 -9.14 -4.24
CA SER A 102 -8.74 -9.46 -4.77
C SER A 102 -7.72 -9.72 -3.66
N LEU A 103 -7.83 -9.08 -2.50
CA LEU A 103 -6.95 -9.27 -1.36
C LEU A 103 -7.28 -10.54 -0.56
N LYS A 104 -8.56 -10.91 -0.45
CA LYS A 104 -9.03 -12.04 0.37
C LYS A 104 -9.07 -13.39 -0.38
N LEU A 105 -9.32 -13.39 -1.68
CA LEU A 105 -9.55 -14.63 -2.44
C LEU A 105 -8.25 -15.36 -2.78
N PRO A 106 -8.07 -16.64 -2.42
CA PRO A 106 -6.89 -17.40 -2.83
C PRO A 106 -6.85 -17.55 -4.34
N VAL A 107 -5.68 -17.27 -4.92
CA VAL A 107 -5.38 -17.52 -6.32
C VAL A 107 -4.31 -18.61 -6.37
N GLY A 108 -4.39 -19.49 -7.36
CA GLY A 108 -3.41 -20.57 -7.49
C GLY A 108 -1.99 -20.02 -7.61
N PRO A 109 -0.96 -20.73 -7.14
CA PRO A 109 0.43 -20.30 -7.30
C PRO A 109 0.76 -19.96 -8.75
N GLY A 110 1.29 -18.76 -8.98
CA GLY A 110 1.64 -18.26 -10.32
C GLY A 110 0.47 -17.82 -11.20
N ALA A 111 -0.77 -17.88 -10.72
CA ALA A 111 -1.92 -17.35 -11.45
C ALA A 111 -2.13 -15.85 -11.13
N THR A 112 -2.46 -15.07 -12.15
CA THR A 112 -2.79 -13.64 -11.99
C THR A 112 -4.25 -13.48 -11.57
N SER A 113 -4.52 -12.65 -10.57
CA SER A 113 -5.89 -12.25 -10.22
C SER A 113 -6.52 -11.48 -11.37
N LYS A 114 -7.61 -12.01 -11.91
CA LYS A 114 -8.37 -11.34 -12.98
C LYS A 114 -9.02 -10.07 -12.48
N THR A 115 -9.52 -10.08 -11.23
CA THR A 115 -10.11 -8.89 -10.60
C THR A 115 -9.06 -7.78 -10.48
N LEU A 116 -7.85 -8.10 -10.03
CA LEU A 116 -6.76 -7.13 -9.89
C LEU A 116 -6.29 -6.59 -11.25
N GLN A 117 -6.19 -7.45 -12.26
CA GLN A 117 -5.93 -7.01 -13.64
C GLN A 117 -7.01 -6.04 -14.11
N ARG A 118 -8.28 -6.33 -13.80
CA ARG A 118 -9.40 -5.47 -14.17
C ARG A 118 -9.38 -4.12 -13.45
N ILE A 119 -8.94 -4.09 -12.19
CA ILE A 119 -8.67 -2.85 -11.44
C ILE A 119 -7.60 -2.03 -12.19
N HIS A 120 -6.45 -2.64 -12.52
CA HIS A 120 -5.36 -1.99 -13.26
C HIS A 120 -5.82 -1.40 -14.60
N GLU A 121 -6.57 -2.18 -15.39
CA GLU A 121 -7.15 -1.72 -16.66
C GLU A 121 -8.12 -0.55 -16.49
N THR A 122 -8.93 -0.56 -15.43
CA THR A 122 -9.89 0.52 -15.16
C THR A 122 -9.15 1.79 -14.78
N LEU A 123 -8.11 1.68 -13.95
CA LEU A 123 -7.30 2.82 -13.48
C LEU A 123 -6.58 3.54 -14.63
N LYS A 124 -6.19 2.84 -15.70
CA LYS A 124 -5.64 3.47 -16.92
C LYS A 124 -6.58 4.49 -17.58
N GLY A 125 -7.89 4.32 -17.38
CA GLY A 125 -8.92 5.17 -18.01
C GLY A 125 -9.38 6.33 -17.14
N VAL A 126 -8.91 6.45 -15.90
CA VAL A 126 -9.37 7.46 -14.92
C VAL A 126 -8.19 8.15 -14.25
N ASP A 127 -8.38 9.38 -13.81
CA ASP A 127 -7.34 10.19 -13.15
C ASP A 127 -7.26 9.97 -11.63
N PHE A 128 -7.87 8.89 -11.11
CA PHE A 128 -8.04 8.64 -9.67
C PHE A 128 -6.72 8.67 -8.88
N LEU A 129 -5.70 7.94 -9.32
CA LEU A 129 -4.40 7.86 -8.63
C LEU A 129 -3.50 9.08 -8.87
N SER A 130 -3.87 9.93 -9.83
CA SER A 130 -3.19 11.17 -10.20
C SER A 130 -3.90 12.41 -9.65
N GLU A 131 -4.96 12.22 -8.85
CA GLU A 131 -5.72 13.31 -8.24
C GLU A 131 -5.23 13.51 -6.80
N PHE A 132 -4.30 14.47 -6.66
CA PHE A 132 -3.60 14.77 -5.42
C PHE A 132 -4.27 15.95 -4.69
N ARG A 133 -5.31 15.68 -3.90
CA ARG A 133 -6.22 16.70 -3.37
C ARG A 133 -5.70 17.42 -2.13
N LYS A 134 -4.59 18.15 -2.23
CA LYS A 134 -4.09 18.98 -1.12
C LYS A 134 -5.13 20.03 -0.70
N GLY A 135 -5.57 19.96 0.57
CA GLY A 135 -6.45 20.96 1.18
C GLY A 135 -7.94 20.88 0.80
N ARG A 136 -8.40 19.78 0.20
CA ARG A 136 -9.84 19.50 0.01
C ARG A 136 -10.28 18.35 0.91
N ASN A 137 -11.45 18.49 1.51
CA ASN A 137 -12.08 17.41 2.28
C ASN A 137 -12.68 16.39 1.32
N CYS A 138 -12.05 15.22 1.20
CA CYS A 138 -12.60 14.08 0.47
C CYS A 138 -13.26 13.10 1.44
N SER A 139 -14.00 12.13 0.92
CA SER A 139 -14.50 11.06 1.78
C SER A 139 -13.34 10.22 2.34
N PRO A 140 -13.48 9.62 3.54
CA PRO A 140 -12.53 8.64 4.05
C PRO A 140 -12.26 7.49 3.07
N LEU A 141 -13.28 7.09 2.29
CA LEU A 141 -13.16 6.07 1.26
C LEU A 141 -12.17 6.47 0.15
N PHE A 142 -12.18 7.73 -0.29
CA PHE A 142 -11.23 8.23 -1.27
C PHE A 142 -9.78 8.04 -0.79
N TYR A 143 -9.48 8.46 0.44
CA TYR A 143 -8.13 8.36 0.99
C TYR A 143 -7.70 6.90 1.17
N ALA A 144 -8.54 6.07 1.80
CA ALA A 144 -8.23 4.67 2.03
C ALA A 144 -8.06 3.89 0.72
N LEU A 145 -8.94 4.09 -0.26
CA LEU A 145 -8.84 3.43 -1.56
C LEU A 145 -7.55 3.82 -2.30
N GLN A 146 -7.16 5.10 -2.29
CA GLN A 146 -5.87 5.50 -2.87
C GLN A 146 -4.68 4.86 -2.15
N LEU A 147 -4.72 4.78 -0.81
CA LEU A 147 -3.67 4.14 -0.02
C LEU A 147 -3.57 2.63 -0.31
N CYS A 148 -4.69 1.93 -0.38
CA CYS A 148 -4.70 0.50 -0.72
C CYS A 148 -4.27 0.21 -2.16
N LEU A 149 -4.34 1.20 -3.05
CA LEU A 149 -3.88 1.12 -4.45
C LEU A 149 -2.47 1.70 -4.65
N SER A 150 -1.71 1.92 -3.58
CA SER A 150 -0.39 2.58 -3.67
C SER A 150 0.62 1.84 -4.55
N SER A 151 0.59 0.50 -4.61
CA SER A 151 1.46 -0.25 -5.54
C SER A 151 1.20 0.14 -7.00
N PHE A 152 -0.05 0.42 -7.35
CA PHE A 152 -0.42 0.93 -8.67
C PHE A 152 -0.08 2.40 -8.83
N ALA A 153 -0.10 3.18 -7.74
CA ALA A 153 0.36 4.56 -7.77
C ALA A 153 1.87 4.70 -8.01
N LEU A 154 2.65 3.63 -7.76
CA LEU A 154 4.07 3.54 -8.05
C LEU A 154 4.35 2.89 -9.43
N ASP A 155 3.32 2.63 -10.24
CA ASP A 155 3.47 2.16 -11.62
C ASP A 155 3.42 3.37 -12.58
N PRO A 156 4.55 3.73 -13.24
CA PRO A 156 4.62 4.87 -14.13
C PRO A 156 3.82 4.69 -15.43
N THR A 157 3.31 3.49 -15.71
CA THR A 157 2.50 3.22 -16.91
C THR A 157 1.04 3.65 -16.76
N ILE A 158 0.60 3.91 -15.53
CA ILE A 158 -0.81 4.23 -15.21
C ILE A 158 -0.99 5.49 -14.37
N THR A 159 0.08 6.07 -13.85
CA THR A 159 0.03 7.28 -13.03
C THR A 159 0.91 8.38 -13.56
N GLU A 160 0.48 9.61 -13.30
CA GLU A 160 1.30 10.79 -13.57
C GLU A 160 2.21 11.08 -12.37
N PRO A 161 3.43 11.63 -12.59
CA PRO A 161 4.31 12.02 -11.50
C PRO A 161 3.67 13.07 -10.59
N CYS A 162 3.69 12.81 -9.29
CA CYS A 162 3.21 13.72 -8.26
C CYS A 162 4.02 15.03 -8.19
N ARG A 163 3.37 16.18 -8.04
CA ARG A 163 4.03 17.48 -7.93
C ARG A 163 4.41 17.82 -6.48
N ARG A 164 5.35 18.75 -6.27
CA ARG A 164 5.69 19.22 -4.92
C ARG A 164 4.52 19.92 -4.22
N THR A 165 3.62 20.52 -4.99
CA THR A 165 2.41 21.19 -4.51
C THR A 165 1.32 20.22 -4.06
N ASP A 166 1.48 18.93 -4.32
CA ASP A 166 0.42 17.94 -4.25
C ASP A 166 0.39 17.19 -2.90
N TYR A 167 1.34 17.49 -2.02
CA TYR A 167 1.38 17.00 -0.64
C TYR A 167 1.84 18.10 0.34
N ASP A 168 1.55 17.94 1.63
CA ASP A 168 2.06 18.80 2.70
C ASP A 168 3.36 18.27 3.31
N ILE A 169 4.48 18.94 3.00
CA ILE A 169 5.80 18.58 3.53
C ILE A 169 5.87 18.60 5.06
N LYS A 170 5.06 19.47 5.70
CA LYS A 170 5.06 19.55 7.17
C LYS A 170 4.48 18.28 7.76
N GLN A 171 3.44 17.74 7.14
CA GLN A 171 2.84 16.46 7.54
C GLN A 171 3.79 15.29 7.24
N VAL A 172 4.42 15.29 6.06
CA VAL A 172 5.38 14.25 5.64
C VAL A 172 6.55 14.12 6.62
N TYR A 173 7.14 15.23 7.06
CA TYR A 173 8.24 15.24 8.04
C TYR A 173 7.75 15.31 9.49
N SER A 174 6.45 15.23 9.73
CA SER A 174 5.86 15.32 11.08
C SER A 174 6.32 16.57 11.85
N TYR A 175 6.51 17.70 11.16
CA TYR A 175 7.10 18.88 11.77
C TYR A 175 6.19 19.43 12.88
N ALA A 176 6.78 19.68 14.05
CA ALA A 176 6.09 20.07 15.28
C ALA A 176 5.14 19.02 15.88
N ASP A 177 5.11 17.78 15.37
CA ASP A 177 4.44 16.68 16.07
C ASP A 177 5.15 16.44 17.41
N GLU A 178 4.37 16.26 18.47
CA GLU A 178 4.89 15.95 19.79
C GLU A 178 5.49 14.54 19.82
N VAL A 179 6.70 14.42 20.37
CA VAL A 179 7.34 13.14 20.66
C VAL A 179 6.62 12.48 21.83
N GLY A 180 6.51 11.15 21.83
CA GLY A 180 5.82 10.41 22.89
C GLY A 180 4.30 10.34 22.72
N LYS A 181 3.78 10.77 21.56
CA LYS A 181 2.44 10.41 21.08
C LYS A 181 2.58 9.45 19.91
N ALA A 182 1.67 8.47 19.86
CA ALA A 182 1.59 7.56 18.72
C ALA A 182 1.34 8.36 17.44
N PHE A 183 2.18 8.15 16.44
CA PHE A 183 1.98 8.66 15.09
C PHE A 183 0.78 8.00 14.41
N ILE A 184 0.62 6.70 14.64
CA ILE A 184 -0.46 5.88 14.11
C ILE A 184 -1.44 5.60 15.25
N ASP A 185 -2.55 6.33 15.22
CA ASP A 185 -3.65 6.19 16.16
C ASP A 185 -4.61 5.08 15.69
N HIS A 186 -5.04 4.22 16.62
CA HIS A 186 -5.96 3.11 16.33
C HIS A 186 -7.40 3.59 16.10
N ASP A 187 -7.83 4.60 16.85
CA ASP A 187 -9.20 5.11 16.85
C ASP A 187 -9.41 6.17 15.77
N ASN A 188 -8.37 6.97 15.48
CA ASN A 188 -8.43 8.07 14.53
C ASN A 188 -7.23 8.09 13.57
N LEU A 189 -7.16 7.09 12.69
CA LEU A 189 -6.11 6.99 11.68
C LEU A 189 -6.20 8.15 10.67
N ASP A 190 -5.17 8.99 10.63
CA ASP A 190 -5.10 10.14 9.71
C ASP A 190 -4.76 9.68 8.28
N LEU A 191 -5.78 9.27 7.54
CA LEU A 191 -5.66 8.82 6.16
C LEU A 191 -5.14 9.92 5.21
N ALA A 192 -5.41 11.20 5.51
CA ALA A 192 -4.95 12.31 4.68
C ALA A 192 -3.44 12.50 4.82
N LYS A 193 -2.92 12.45 6.04
CA LYS A 193 -1.48 12.47 6.33
C LYS A 193 -0.74 11.29 5.70
N LEU A 194 -1.31 10.09 5.79
CA LEU A 194 -0.76 8.90 5.13
C LEU A 194 -0.74 9.07 3.60
N LEU A 195 -1.76 9.70 3.01
CA LEU A 195 -1.80 9.97 1.59
C LEU A 195 -0.71 10.97 1.16
N ASP A 196 -0.44 11.98 1.98
CA ASP A 196 0.66 12.92 1.76
C ASP A 196 2.02 12.23 1.78
N LEU A 197 2.23 11.27 2.71
CA LEU A 197 3.43 10.41 2.72
C LEU A 197 3.56 9.59 1.43
N ARG A 198 2.47 8.94 0.98
CA ARG A 198 2.45 8.19 -0.29
C ARG A 198 2.76 9.08 -1.48
N ASN A 199 2.15 10.27 -1.55
CA ASN A 199 2.35 11.23 -2.63
C ASN A 199 3.80 11.74 -2.68
N PHE A 200 4.43 11.96 -1.53
CA PHE A 200 5.85 12.24 -1.44
C PHE A 200 6.68 11.13 -2.10
N TRP A 201 6.46 9.88 -1.69
CA TRP A 201 7.19 8.74 -2.25
C TRP A 201 6.94 8.54 -3.75
N GLN A 202 5.69 8.70 -4.23
CA GLN A 202 5.38 8.64 -5.65
C GLN A 202 6.18 9.68 -6.44
N ARG A 203 6.34 10.90 -5.93
CA ARG A 203 7.18 11.91 -6.58
C ARG A 203 8.64 11.47 -6.61
N HIS A 204 9.19 11.07 -5.47
CA HIS A 204 10.62 10.80 -5.34
C HIS A 204 11.07 9.49 -6.02
N LEU A 205 10.15 8.52 -6.19
CA LEU A 205 10.41 7.25 -6.87
C LEU A 205 10.14 7.30 -8.37
N LEU A 206 9.25 8.19 -8.85
CA LEU A 206 8.87 8.23 -10.28
C LEU A 206 9.41 9.45 -11.04
N ASN A 207 9.79 10.53 -10.35
CA ASN A 207 10.24 11.75 -11.01
C ASN A 207 11.77 11.86 -11.06
N ALA A 208 12.35 11.63 -12.24
CA ALA A 208 13.78 11.75 -12.49
C ALA A 208 14.35 13.14 -12.15
N SER A 209 13.53 14.20 -12.24
CA SER A 209 13.97 15.57 -11.92
C SER A 209 14.23 15.80 -10.43
N GLU A 210 13.81 14.89 -9.54
CA GLU A 210 14.15 15.01 -8.12
C GLU A 210 15.60 14.64 -7.82
N LEU A 211 16.26 13.83 -8.67
CA LEU A 211 17.62 13.33 -8.42
C LEU A 211 17.77 12.69 -7.02
N THR A 212 16.77 11.87 -6.64
CA THR A 212 16.73 11.17 -5.35
C THR A 212 16.71 9.65 -5.54
N PHE A 213 15.53 9.01 -5.50
CA PHE A 213 15.42 7.54 -5.48
C PHE A 213 14.94 6.94 -6.82
N GLN A 214 14.61 7.78 -7.81
CA GLN A 214 14.02 7.31 -9.07
C GLN A 214 14.94 6.37 -9.85
N GLU A 215 16.24 6.68 -9.91
CA GLU A 215 17.22 5.85 -10.63
C GLU A 215 17.26 4.43 -10.04
N SER A 216 17.56 4.31 -8.74
CA SER A 216 17.62 3.01 -8.06
C SER A 216 16.28 2.26 -8.08
N PHE A 217 15.15 2.97 -7.96
CA PHE A 217 13.82 2.35 -8.05
C PHE A 217 13.53 1.79 -9.45
N SER A 218 13.92 2.50 -10.51
CA SER A 218 13.68 2.07 -11.89
C SER A 218 14.55 0.89 -12.34
N GLU A 219 15.67 0.66 -11.66
CA GLU A 219 16.57 -0.46 -11.92
C GLU A 219 16.16 -1.75 -11.19
N LEU A 220 15.15 -1.69 -10.30
CA LEU A 220 14.68 -2.85 -9.56
C LEU A 220 14.13 -3.95 -10.50
N PRO A 221 14.52 -5.21 -10.28
CA PRO A 221 13.88 -6.36 -10.92
C PRO A 221 12.37 -6.39 -10.67
N ALA A 222 11.59 -6.94 -11.61
CA ALA A 222 10.13 -6.96 -11.51
C ALA A 222 9.61 -7.66 -10.25
N ASP A 223 10.31 -8.67 -9.75
CA ASP A 223 10.01 -9.37 -8.51
C ASP A 223 10.33 -8.56 -7.24
N MET A 224 11.19 -7.55 -7.33
CA MET A 224 11.52 -6.61 -6.25
C MET A 224 10.67 -5.33 -6.27
N THR A 225 9.80 -5.16 -7.26
CA THR A 225 8.89 -3.99 -7.33
C THR A 225 7.65 -4.16 -6.43
N PRO A 226 7.01 -3.06 -5.99
CA PRO A 226 5.80 -3.13 -5.17
C PRO A 226 4.67 -3.92 -5.82
N LYS A 227 4.18 -4.94 -5.11
CA LYS A 227 3.05 -5.78 -5.56
C LYS A 227 1.79 -5.44 -4.76
N ALA A 228 0.64 -5.39 -5.43
CA ALA A 228 -0.65 -5.06 -4.78
C ALA A 228 -1.15 -6.13 -3.80
N ARG A 229 -0.62 -7.36 -3.90
CA ARG A 229 -1.20 -8.54 -3.24
C ARG A 229 -0.13 -9.60 -2.91
N LYS A 230 -0.32 -10.33 -1.79
CA LYS A 230 0.39 -11.58 -1.44
C LYS A 230 -0.12 -12.79 -2.25
N ASP A 231 0.78 -13.73 -2.52
CA ASP A 231 0.43 -14.97 -3.25
C ASP A 231 -0.48 -15.89 -2.43
N ILE A 232 -0.32 -15.92 -1.10
CA ILE A 232 -1.06 -16.81 -0.20
C ILE A 232 -1.86 -15.98 0.83
N PRO A 233 -3.21 -16.01 0.82
CA PRO A 233 -4.03 -15.18 1.72
C PRO A 233 -3.89 -15.49 3.22
N THR A 234 -3.48 -16.71 3.60
CA THR A 234 -3.22 -17.04 5.02
C THR A 234 -2.00 -16.34 5.61
N GLU A 235 -1.19 -15.68 4.77
CA GLU A 235 -0.11 -14.78 5.21
C GLU A 235 -0.57 -13.32 5.29
N ALA A 236 -1.82 -12.99 4.95
CA ALA A 236 -2.31 -11.61 5.01
C ALA A 236 -2.26 -11.05 6.44
N SER A 237 -2.42 -11.89 7.46
CA SER A 237 -2.29 -11.52 8.87
C SER A 237 -0.88 -11.69 9.44
N ARG A 238 0.06 -12.28 8.67
CA ARG A 238 1.44 -12.50 9.12
C ARG A 238 2.34 -11.45 8.50
N LEU A 239 3.16 -10.82 9.33
CA LEU A 239 4.23 -9.93 8.86
C LEU A 239 5.12 -10.72 7.89
N SER A 240 5.36 -10.16 6.71
CA SER A 240 6.22 -10.80 5.72
C SER A 240 7.67 -10.85 6.23
N PRO A 241 8.43 -11.89 5.84
CA PRO A 241 9.79 -12.07 6.33
C PRO A 241 10.81 -11.17 5.66
N SER A 242 10.51 -10.58 4.50
CA SER A 242 11.45 -9.72 3.79
C SER A 242 10.75 -8.50 3.20
N TRP A 243 11.39 -7.35 3.34
CA TRP A 243 10.89 -6.07 2.86
C TRP A 243 12.02 -5.29 2.20
N LEU A 244 11.68 -4.50 1.19
CA LEU A 244 12.57 -3.56 0.53
C LEU A 244 11.97 -2.16 0.64
N GLY A 245 12.80 -1.14 0.87
CA GLY A 245 12.27 0.20 1.06
C GLY A 245 13.30 1.30 0.99
N TYR A 246 12.80 2.51 1.20
CA TYR A 246 13.58 3.73 1.26
C TYR A 246 13.15 4.55 2.47
N TYR A 247 14.09 5.30 3.03
CA TYR A 247 13.82 6.30 4.05
C TYR A 247 14.53 7.60 3.68
N CYS A 248 13.92 8.73 4.01
CA CYS A 248 14.50 10.03 3.70
C CYS A 248 15.12 10.65 4.96
N ASN A 249 16.45 10.69 5.03
CA ASN A 249 17.16 11.40 6.09
C ASN A 249 17.36 12.89 5.71
N VAL A 250 17.14 13.77 6.69
CA VAL A 250 17.43 15.22 6.62
C VAL A 250 18.88 15.50 6.20
N ARG A 251 19.82 14.60 6.54
CA ARG A 251 21.25 14.74 6.18
C ARG A 251 21.64 14.21 4.80
N SER A 252 20.91 13.25 4.22
CA SER A 252 21.47 12.41 3.13
C SER A 252 20.67 12.37 1.82
N ALA A 253 19.40 12.79 1.75
CA ALA A 253 18.62 12.59 0.51
C ALA A 253 17.73 13.76 0.07
N CYS A 254 17.04 14.44 1.00
CA CYS A 254 16.37 15.72 0.73
C CYS A 254 16.62 16.64 1.92
N ILE A 255 17.59 17.54 1.74
CA ILE A 255 17.93 18.57 2.71
C ILE A 255 16.80 19.58 2.73
N HIS A 256 15.89 19.44 3.69
CA HIS A 256 15.07 20.56 4.13
C HIS A 256 15.58 20.96 5.50
N PRO A 257 16.54 21.91 5.59
CA PRO A 257 16.99 22.39 6.88
C PRO A 257 15.77 22.86 7.66
N LEU A 258 15.66 22.45 8.93
CA LEU A 258 14.52 22.75 9.81
C LEU A 258 14.15 24.26 9.79
N SER A 259 15.14 25.13 9.59
CA SER A 259 15.00 26.59 9.50
C SER A 259 14.47 27.09 8.16
N ASP A 260 14.70 26.38 7.05
CA ASP A 260 14.28 26.77 5.70
C ASP A 260 12.92 26.18 5.29
N LEU A 261 12.39 25.19 6.02
CA LEU A 261 11.03 24.65 5.81
C LEU A 261 9.93 25.74 5.93
N GLN A 262 10.17 26.79 6.74
CA GLN A 262 9.28 27.94 6.83
C GLN A 262 9.25 28.79 5.54
N LYS A 263 10.31 28.74 4.73
CA LYS A 263 10.42 29.39 3.41
C LYS A 263 10.16 28.43 2.24
N ALA A 264 10.26 27.12 2.47
CA ALA A 264 10.27 26.07 1.44
C ALA A 264 8.94 25.81 0.73
N ASN A 265 7.82 26.40 1.18
CA ASN A 265 6.56 26.33 0.43
C ASN A 265 6.64 26.99 -0.96
N GLN A 266 7.71 27.74 -1.27
CA GLN A 266 7.95 28.35 -2.58
C GLN A 266 8.87 27.53 -3.51
N ARG A 267 9.58 26.50 -3.00
CA ARG A 267 10.53 25.71 -3.79
C ARG A 267 9.88 24.46 -4.36
N GLN A 268 10.18 24.16 -5.63
CA GLN A 268 9.50 23.10 -6.38
C GLN A 268 10.25 21.77 -6.40
N THR A 269 11.57 21.70 -6.22
CA THR A 269 12.37 20.45 -6.31
C THR A 269 13.43 20.38 -5.20
N CYS A 270 13.86 19.17 -4.82
CA CYS A 270 15.07 19.00 -3.99
C CYS A 270 16.36 19.28 -4.79
N ALA A 271 16.32 19.17 -6.12
CA ALA A 271 17.46 19.28 -7.05
C ALA A 271 18.20 20.64 -7.09
N ASP A 272 17.60 21.71 -6.55
CA ASP A 272 18.18 23.07 -6.57
C ASP A 272 19.20 23.33 -5.44
N LEU A 273 19.50 22.33 -4.62
CA LEU A 273 20.45 22.45 -3.52
C LEU A 273 21.86 22.10 -4.02
N GLU A 274 22.73 23.11 -4.17
CA GLU A 274 24.17 22.94 -4.42
C GLU A 274 24.89 22.10 -3.33
N THR A 275 24.19 21.76 -2.24
CA THR A 275 24.60 20.87 -1.15
C THR A 275 24.13 19.43 -1.31
N HIS A 276 23.71 18.97 -2.50
CA HIS A 276 23.86 17.56 -2.85
C HIS A 276 25.37 17.28 -2.81
N GLY A 277 25.87 16.97 -1.61
CA GLY A 277 27.27 16.68 -1.39
C GLY A 277 27.68 15.62 -2.40
N TYR A 278 28.91 15.75 -2.90
CA TYR A 278 29.65 14.80 -3.71
C TYR A 278 29.81 13.41 -3.03
N SER A 279 28.73 12.83 -2.52
CA SER A 279 28.69 11.45 -2.05
C SER A 279 28.00 10.66 -3.14
N THR A 280 28.85 10.10 -4.01
CA THR A 280 28.59 9.09 -5.03
C THR A 280 28.04 7.76 -4.48
N THR A 281 27.47 7.76 -3.28
CA THR A 281 26.72 6.62 -2.77
C THR A 281 25.28 6.84 -3.20
N LEU A 282 24.92 6.24 -4.34
CA LEU A 282 23.53 6.01 -4.72
C LEU A 282 22.76 5.61 -3.44
N THR A 283 21.70 6.33 -3.10
CA THR A 283 20.82 5.95 -2.00
C THR A 283 20.12 4.66 -2.39
N ASN A 284 20.81 3.56 -2.10
CA ASN A 284 20.35 2.21 -2.34
C ASN A 284 19.15 1.92 -1.44
N GLY A 285 18.27 1.03 -1.89
CA GLY A 285 17.17 0.57 -1.04
C GLY A 285 17.73 -0.13 0.20
N GLU A 286 16.96 -0.13 1.27
CA GLU A 286 17.23 -0.91 2.46
C GLU A 286 16.39 -2.18 2.42
N THR A 287 17.01 -3.30 2.78
CA THR A 287 16.33 -4.58 2.98
C THR A 287 16.09 -4.79 4.48
N LEU A 288 14.96 -5.37 4.81
CA LEU A 288 14.56 -5.67 6.18
C LEU A 288 14.07 -7.12 6.24
N ASP A 289 14.88 -7.97 6.86
CA ASP A 289 14.54 -9.38 7.07
C ASP A 289 14.03 -9.57 8.49
N LEU A 290 12.78 -10.03 8.63
CA LEU A 290 12.06 -10.14 9.89
C LEU A 290 11.67 -11.59 10.18
N GLN A 291 11.71 -11.96 11.46
CA GLN A 291 11.23 -13.23 11.95
C GLN A 291 10.42 -13.04 13.25
N PRO A 292 9.39 -13.87 13.49
CA PRO A 292 8.63 -13.81 14.73
C PRO A 292 9.54 -14.04 15.93
N SER A 293 9.42 -13.16 16.93
CA SER A 293 10.19 -13.29 18.17
C SER A 293 9.41 -14.05 19.22
N SER A 294 10.10 -14.85 20.02
CA SER A 294 9.51 -15.54 21.17
C SER A 294 9.45 -14.66 22.43
N GLY A 295 10.25 -13.58 22.47
CA GLY A 295 10.28 -12.63 23.59
C GLY A 295 9.37 -11.43 23.35
N GLN A 296 8.51 -11.11 24.32
CA GLN A 296 7.84 -9.81 24.35
C GLN A 296 8.86 -8.76 24.79
N PHE A 297 9.37 -7.98 23.84
CA PHE A 297 10.42 -7.02 24.10
C PHE A 297 10.11 -5.67 23.42
N TRP A 298 9.82 -4.66 24.24
CA TRP A 298 9.81 -3.26 23.82
C TRP A 298 10.40 -2.39 24.93
N PRO A 299 11.56 -1.77 24.70
CA PRO A 299 12.25 -0.97 25.72
C PRO A 299 11.45 0.23 26.22
N ALA A 300 11.63 0.58 27.50
CA ALA A 300 10.97 1.73 28.11
C ALA A 300 11.39 3.06 27.45
N GLN A 301 12.65 3.17 27.00
CA GLN A 301 13.16 4.31 26.25
C GLN A 301 12.43 4.44 24.90
N CYS A 302 12.28 3.34 24.16
CA CYS A 302 11.51 3.32 22.93
C CYS A 302 10.05 3.71 23.17
N SER A 303 9.45 3.21 24.26
CA SER A 303 8.07 3.53 24.67
C SER A 303 7.84 5.02 24.97
N LYS A 304 8.88 5.77 25.38
CA LYS A 304 8.77 7.22 25.61
C LYS A 304 8.69 8.01 24.32
N ILE A 305 9.23 7.48 23.22
CA ILE A 305 9.29 8.16 21.92
C ILE A 305 8.14 7.64 21.03
N ILE A 306 8.01 6.32 20.95
CA ILE A 306 7.01 5.57 20.19
C ILE A 306 6.22 4.70 21.20
N PRO A 307 5.18 5.26 21.84
CA PRO A 307 4.38 4.51 22.79
C PRO A 307 3.51 3.47 22.07
N PRO A 308 3.16 2.34 22.71
CA PRO A 308 2.06 1.50 22.26
C PRO A 308 0.76 2.32 22.16
N ALA A 309 -0.01 2.15 21.09
CA ALA A 309 -1.20 2.96 20.80
C ALA A 309 -2.50 2.23 21.17
N GLY A 310 -2.46 0.90 21.08
CA GLY A 310 -3.59 0.05 21.43
C GLY A 310 -3.83 -0.07 22.93
N GLY A 311 -5.06 -0.44 23.30
CA GLY A 311 -5.44 -0.77 24.68
C GLY A 311 -4.71 -2.00 25.24
N VAL A 312 -5.05 -2.37 26.47
CA VAL A 312 -4.49 -3.56 27.15
C VAL A 312 -4.80 -4.85 26.38
N ASP A 313 -5.93 -4.87 25.67
CA ASP A 313 -6.42 -6.03 24.91
C ASP A 313 -5.93 -6.08 23.45
N THR A 314 -5.12 -5.11 23.01
CA THR A 314 -4.59 -5.09 21.64
C THR A 314 -3.62 -6.24 21.42
N GLU A 315 -3.90 -7.07 20.42
CA GLU A 315 -3.02 -8.17 20.01
C GLU A 315 -1.71 -7.61 19.47
N ARG A 316 -0.59 -8.00 20.09
CA ARG A 316 0.76 -7.59 19.73
C ARG A 316 1.59 -8.78 19.33
N VAL A 317 2.18 -8.71 18.15
CA VAL A 317 3.11 -9.73 17.64
C VAL A 317 4.50 -9.12 17.57
N TYR A 318 5.43 -9.68 18.33
CA TYR A 318 6.82 -9.21 18.38
C TYR A 318 7.67 -9.91 17.32
N PHE A 319 8.67 -9.19 16.82
CA PHE A 319 9.60 -9.69 15.82
C PHE A 319 11.01 -9.15 16.07
N ASP A 320 11.98 -9.88 15.56
CA ASP A 320 13.38 -9.49 15.48
C ASP A 320 13.89 -9.75 14.05
N GLY A 321 15.05 -9.18 13.72
CA GLY A 321 15.50 -9.18 12.34
C GLY A 321 16.80 -8.45 12.09
N LYS A 322 17.10 -8.23 10.82
CA LYS A 322 18.28 -7.48 10.37
C LYS A 322 17.91 -6.53 9.23
N GLN A 323 18.49 -5.33 9.26
CA GLN A 323 18.48 -4.40 8.13
C GLN A 323 19.83 -4.43 7.41
N ARG A 324 19.82 -4.42 6.07
CA ARG A 324 21.02 -4.28 5.24
C ARG A 324 20.75 -3.38 4.04
N SER A 325 21.79 -2.72 3.53
CA SER A 325 21.70 -2.10 2.21
C SER A 325 21.46 -3.16 1.13
N TYR A 326 20.55 -2.88 0.19
CA TYR A 326 20.10 -3.82 -0.84
C TYR A 326 21.24 -4.39 -1.69
N ASP A 327 22.23 -3.56 -2.03
CA ASP A 327 23.37 -4.00 -2.84
C ASP A 327 24.52 -4.58 -2.00
N ALA A 328 24.45 -4.47 -0.67
CA ALA A 328 25.53 -4.81 0.23
C ALA A 328 25.31 -6.17 0.91
N THR A 329 25.25 -7.22 0.09
CA THR A 329 25.00 -8.62 0.53
C THR A 329 26.03 -9.18 1.52
N HIS A 330 27.17 -8.49 1.73
CA HIS A 330 28.26 -8.90 2.61
C HIS A 330 28.39 -8.07 3.90
N GLU A 331 27.55 -7.05 4.10
CA GLU A 331 27.60 -6.22 5.31
C GLU A 331 26.94 -6.94 6.50
N VAL A 332 27.50 -6.69 7.69
CA VAL A 332 26.88 -7.12 8.94
C VAL A 332 25.56 -6.36 9.08
N GLY A 333 24.45 -7.09 9.08
CA GLY A 333 23.14 -6.48 9.17
C GLY A 333 22.86 -5.87 10.53
N ASN A 334 22.36 -4.64 10.53
CA ASN A 334 21.96 -3.90 11.72
C ASN A 334 20.82 -4.61 12.43
N PRO A 335 20.93 -4.91 13.73
CA PRO A 335 19.86 -5.56 14.49
C PRO A 335 18.55 -4.76 14.43
N VAL A 336 17.45 -5.49 14.25
CA VAL A 336 16.09 -4.95 14.29
C VAL A 336 15.25 -5.69 15.30
N PHE A 337 14.43 -4.97 16.04
CA PHE A 337 13.38 -5.55 16.86
C PHE A 337 12.16 -4.64 16.88
N GLY A 338 10.98 -5.22 17.06
CA GLY A 338 9.74 -4.46 16.98
C GLY A 338 8.51 -5.27 17.28
N PHE A 339 7.36 -4.67 17.01
CA PHE A 339 6.07 -5.30 17.14
C PHE A 339 5.07 -4.75 16.11
N THR A 340 4.04 -5.55 15.83
CA THR A 340 2.84 -5.10 15.14
C THR A 340 1.66 -5.04 16.10
N GLU A 341 0.73 -4.13 15.83
CA GLU A 341 -0.55 -3.97 16.53
C GLU A 341 -1.67 -3.97 15.49
N GLU A 342 -2.63 -4.88 15.61
CA GLU A 342 -3.83 -4.85 14.77
C GLU A 342 -4.70 -3.64 15.11
N ILE A 343 -5.12 -2.89 14.08
CA ILE A 343 -6.09 -1.81 14.23
C ILE A 343 -7.47 -2.42 13.97
N ALA A 344 -8.19 -2.72 15.06
CA ALA A 344 -9.47 -3.42 15.01
C ALA A 344 -10.59 -2.63 14.32
N VAL A 345 -10.49 -1.30 14.30
CA VAL A 345 -11.50 -0.42 13.69
C VAL A 345 -11.23 -0.26 12.19
N PRO A 346 -12.23 -0.46 11.33
CA PRO A 346 -12.07 -0.19 9.90
C PRO A 346 -11.95 1.32 9.65
N HIS A 347 -11.01 1.69 8.77
CA HIS A 347 -10.77 3.07 8.37
C HIS A 347 -11.00 3.25 6.87
N GLY A 348 -11.81 4.25 6.52
CA GLY A 348 -12.18 4.54 5.13
C GLY A 348 -12.89 3.38 4.42
N GLY A 349 -13.60 2.54 5.17
CA GLY A 349 -14.30 1.36 4.66
C GLY A 349 -13.48 0.07 4.65
N PHE A 350 -12.16 0.14 4.82
CA PHE A 350 -11.28 -1.02 4.77
C PHE A 350 -10.94 -1.54 6.18
N GLU A 351 -10.95 -2.86 6.31
CA GLU A 351 -10.42 -3.61 7.47
C GLU A 351 -8.96 -4.04 7.20
N GLY A 352 -8.27 -4.52 8.24
CA GLY A 352 -6.93 -5.09 8.11
C GLY A 352 -5.81 -4.05 8.06
N TRP A 353 -6.04 -2.88 8.65
CA TRP A 353 -4.97 -1.92 8.95
C TRP A 353 -4.13 -2.46 10.12
N THR A 354 -2.81 -2.39 9.99
CA THR A 354 -1.91 -2.85 11.05
C THR A 354 -0.88 -1.76 11.32
N ARG A 355 -0.72 -1.38 12.58
CA ARG A 355 0.39 -0.52 13.00
C ARG A 355 1.64 -1.38 13.16
N ILE A 356 2.78 -0.88 12.71
CA ILE A 356 4.09 -1.50 12.93
C ILE A 356 5.03 -0.50 13.57
N CYS A 357 5.76 -0.95 14.59
CA CYS A 357 6.79 -0.20 15.26
C CYS A 357 8.07 -1.05 15.34
N PHE A 358 9.21 -0.51 14.95
CA PHE A 358 10.49 -1.20 15.09
C PHE A 358 11.63 -0.23 15.35
N THR A 359 12.74 -0.76 15.85
CA THR A 359 13.97 -0.01 16.07
C THR A 359 15.10 -0.71 15.36
N VAL A 360 15.94 0.07 14.69
CA VAL A 360 17.18 -0.36 14.05
C VAL A 360 18.33 0.23 14.83
N VAL A 361 19.29 -0.60 15.15
CA VAL A 361 20.48 -0.24 15.94
C VAL A 361 21.71 -0.44 15.06
N GLU A 362 22.64 0.51 15.09
CA GLU A 362 23.96 0.35 14.48
C GLU A 362 24.69 -0.88 15.06
N ALA A 363 25.08 -1.81 14.19
CA ALA A 363 25.92 -2.92 14.60
C ALA A 363 27.34 -2.42 14.94
N ASP A 364 27.87 -2.82 16.10
CA ASP A 364 29.29 -2.60 16.41
C ASP A 364 30.12 -3.63 15.63
N GLU A 365 31.06 -3.18 14.79
CA GLU A 365 31.87 -4.07 13.92
C GLU A 365 32.87 -4.94 14.72
N ASP A 366 33.14 -4.57 15.98
CA ASP A 366 34.16 -5.18 16.84
C ASP A 366 33.62 -6.19 17.88
N ASP A 367 32.30 -6.40 17.96
CA ASP A 367 31.70 -7.29 18.96
C ASP A 367 31.46 -8.71 18.43
N ASP A 368 32.41 -9.59 18.75
CA ASP A 368 32.24 -11.05 18.69
C ASP A 368 31.16 -11.50 19.69
N GLU A 369 29.97 -11.86 19.18
CA GLU A 369 29.02 -12.84 19.74
C GLU A 369 28.42 -12.65 21.17
N GLU A 370 28.56 -11.51 21.86
CA GLU A 370 27.81 -11.26 23.10
C GLU A 370 26.62 -10.32 22.88
N GLU A 371 25.39 -10.84 23.07
CA GLU A 371 24.16 -10.03 23.09
C GLU A 371 24.25 -8.95 24.19
N GLN A 372 24.66 -7.73 23.82
CA GLN A 372 24.68 -6.62 24.76
C GLN A 372 23.25 -6.29 25.23
N PRO A 373 23.01 -6.09 26.54
CA PRO A 373 21.70 -5.66 27.03
C PRO A 373 21.35 -4.29 26.45
N PHE A 374 20.15 -4.15 25.89
CA PHE A 374 19.68 -2.95 25.16
C PHE A 374 19.86 -1.61 25.91
N SER A 375 19.87 -1.61 27.25
CA SER A 375 20.19 -0.40 28.01
C SER A 375 21.60 0.12 27.69
N ALA A 376 22.58 -0.77 27.50
CA ALA A 376 23.93 -0.42 27.09
C ALA A 376 23.98 0.11 25.64
N VAL A 377 23.15 -0.46 24.76
CA VAL A 377 23.02 -0.01 23.36
C VAL A 377 22.50 1.42 23.27
N MET A 378 21.45 1.77 24.04
CA MET A 378 20.91 3.13 24.07
C MET A 378 21.92 4.17 24.59
N ASP A 379 22.81 3.76 25.49
CA ASP A 379 23.86 4.60 26.07
C ASP A 379 25.18 4.55 25.26
N GLY A 380 25.27 3.68 24.25
CA GLY A 380 26.44 3.53 23.38
C GLY A 380 26.64 4.72 22.43
N GLU A 381 27.72 4.75 21.65
CA GLU A 381 27.99 5.86 20.73
C GLU A 381 27.23 5.75 19.39
N GLY A 382 26.80 4.54 19.01
CA GLY A 382 26.18 4.29 17.69
C GLY A 382 24.77 4.86 17.49
N TRP A 383 24.31 4.99 16.24
CA TRP A 383 22.98 5.54 15.95
C TRP A 383 21.85 4.53 16.23
N ILE A 384 20.66 5.06 16.55
CA ILE A 384 19.47 4.26 16.84
C ILE A 384 18.27 4.95 16.20
N HIS A 385 17.61 4.27 15.27
CA HIS A 385 16.46 4.79 14.55
C HIS A 385 15.20 4.00 14.92
N GLY A 386 14.18 4.70 15.40
CA GLY A 386 12.85 4.16 15.62
C GLY A 386 11.96 4.42 14.40
N TYR A 387 11.10 3.46 14.09
CA TYR A 387 10.20 3.51 12.95
C TYR A 387 8.78 3.26 13.43
N GLU A 388 7.85 4.06 12.93
CA GLU A 388 6.43 3.93 13.20
C GLU A 388 5.64 4.12 11.91
N ALA A 389 4.87 3.12 11.52
CA ALA A 389 4.13 3.10 10.26
C ALA A 389 2.81 2.34 10.35
N VAL A 390 2.01 2.52 9.30
CA VAL A 390 0.89 1.64 9.00
C VAL A 390 1.28 0.68 7.87
N ILE A 391 0.92 -0.58 8.02
CA ILE A 391 0.83 -1.54 6.93
C ILE A 391 -0.55 -1.39 6.33
N VAL A 392 -0.60 -1.01 5.05
CA VAL A 392 -1.88 -0.82 4.34
C VAL A 392 -2.60 -2.16 4.15
N PRO A 393 -3.95 -2.16 4.10
CA PRO A 393 -4.74 -3.36 3.83
C PRO A 393 -4.23 -4.10 2.60
N GLY A 394 -4.04 -5.42 2.74
CA GLY A 394 -3.35 -6.26 1.76
C GLY A 394 -1.93 -6.66 2.18
N GLY A 395 -1.35 -5.97 3.16
CA GLY A 395 -0.17 -6.44 3.88
C GLY A 395 1.14 -6.35 3.10
N ARG A 396 1.20 -5.50 2.05
CA ARG A 396 2.33 -5.43 1.12
C ARG A 396 3.16 -4.16 1.22
N MET A 397 2.72 -3.15 1.97
CA MET A 397 3.40 -1.87 1.99
C MET A 397 3.25 -1.16 3.33
N MET A 398 4.36 -0.62 3.82
CA MET A 398 4.47 0.22 5.01
C MET A 398 4.61 1.67 4.59
N LEU A 399 3.87 2.55 5.26
CA LEU A 399 4.01 4.00 5.14
C LEU A 399 4.06 4.62 6.51
N GLY A 400 5.11 5.40 6.78
CA GLY A 400 5.23 6.06 8.07
C GLY A 400 6.44 6.97 8.21
N ARG A 401 6.91 7.10 9.45
CA ARG A 401 8.03 7.94 9.81
C ARG A 401 9.11 7.17 10.57
N TRP A 402 10.35 7.57 10.33
CA TRP A 402 11.49 7.22 11.17
C TRP A 402 11.82 8.41 12.08
N VAL A 403 12.44 8.13 13.22
CA VAL A 403 12.89 9.11 14.22
C VAL A 403 14.22 8.67 14.80
N ASP A 404 15.14 9.61 14.98
CA ASP A 404 16.37 9.36 15.74
C ASP A 404 16.03 9.27 17.24
N MET A 405 16.35 8.13 17.84
CA MET A 405 15.98 7.85 19.23
C MET A 405 16.83 8.63 20.24
N LYS A 406 17.94 9.23 19.81
CA LYS A 406 18.82 10.09 20.60
C LYS A 406 18.54 11.58 20.37
N GLU A 407 18.20 11.95 19.14
CA GLU A 407 17.78 13.31 18.76
C GLU A 407 16.38 13.31 18.10
N PRO A 408 15.27 13.19 18.87
CA PRO A 408 13.92 12.99 18.30
C PRO A 408 13.38 14.09 17.38
N ASP A 409 14.05 15.24 17.32
CA ASP A 409 13.76 16.29 16.35
C ASP A 409 14.21 15.91 14.93
N ALA A 410 15.17 14.98 14.80
CA ALA A 410 15.57 14.37 13.55
C ALA A 410 14.62 13.21 13.20
N ARG A 411 13.82 13.40 12.17
CA ARG A 411 12.79 12.47 11.71
C ARG A 411 12.46 12.70 10.24
N GLY A 412 11.88 11.70 9.60
CA GLY A 412 11.49 11.80 8.20
C GLY A 412 10.58 10.66 7.75
N PRO A 413 10.06 10.73 6.51
CA PRO A 413 9.22 9.69 5.96
C PRO A 413 10.02 8.43 5.63
N PHE A 414 9.35 7.29 5.59
CA PHE A 414 9.85 6.06 4.99
C PHE A 414 8.74 5.29 4.27
N ILE A 415 9.14 4.40 3.36
CA ILE A 415 8.29 3.43 2.68
C ILE A 415 9.02 2.09 2.59
N PHE A 416 8.32 1.00 2.90
CA PHE A 416 8.79 -0.36 2.61
C PHE A 416 7.68 -1.13 1.89
N TRP A 417 8.03 -2.10 1.07
CA TRP A 417 7.10 -3.08 0.53
C TRP A 417 7.67 -4.48 0.61
N ASP A 418 6.75 -5.43 0.63
CA ASP A 418 7.02 -6.86 0.70
C ASP A 418 7.53 -7.37 -0.66
N VAL A 419 8.63 -8.13 -0.66
CA VAL A 419 9.33 -8.60 -1.88
C VAL A 419 9.19 -10.09 -2.12
#